data_AF-A0A723XTK6-F1
#
_entry.id   AF-A0A723XTK6-F1
#
_cell.length_a   1.000
_cell.length_b   1.000
_cell.length_c   1.000
_cell.angle_alpha   90.00
_cell.angle_beta   90.00
_cell.angle_gamma   90.00
#
_symmetry.space_group_name_H-M   'P 1'
#
loop_
_entity.id
_entity.type
_entity.pdbx_description
1 polymer ?
#
loop_
_entity_poly.entity_id
_entity_poly.type
_entity_poly.pdbx_seq_one_letter_code
_entity_poly.pdbx_strand_id
1 'polypeptide(L)'
;MSAWIDRYEVLLQRRNLSVNTYKIRSNQLATVREKMGEIILAEVTTRHIAKFLESWITEGKNTMAGAMRSVLSDMFREAIVEGHIVKNPVEATRIPEIKV
;
A
#
# COMPACT_ATOMS: atom_id res chain seq x y z
N MET A 1 0.52 10.32 6.86
CA MET A 1 0.82 9.31 5.82
C MET A 1 1.18 9.97 4.50
N SER A 2 0.47 11.02 4.08
CA SER A 2 0.66 11.68 2.77
C SER A 2 2.10 12.06 2.44
N ALA A 3 2.83 12.69 3.37
CA ALA A 3 4.24 13.07 3.15
C ALA A 3 5.15 11.86 2.86
N TRP A 4 4.85 10.70 3.46
CA TRP A 4 5.57 9.46 3.18
C TRP A 4 5.22 8.91 1.79
N ILE A 5 3.97 9.04 1.36
CA ILE A 5 3.56 8.66 0.01
C ILE A 5 4.33 9.50 -1.02
N ASP A 6 4.45 10.81 -0.82
CA ASP A 6 5.23 11.70 -1.71
C ASP A 6 6.70 11.25 -1.80
N ARG A 7 7.31 10.94 -0.63
CA ARG A 7 8.68 10.42 -0.56
C ARG A 7 8.82 9.09 -1.30
N TYR A 8 7.88 8.17 -1.10
CA TYR A 8 7.88 6.86 -1.73
C TYR A 8 7.66 6.93 -3.25
N GLU A 9 6.87 7.89 -3.75
CA GLU A 9 6.72 8.13 -5.19
C GLU A 9 8.07 8.50 -5.84
N VAL A 10 8.90 9.31 -5.17
CA VAL A 10 10.27 9.61 -5.62
C VAL A 10 11.16 8.36 -5.63
N LEU A 11 11.03 7.48 -4.62
CA LEU A 11 11.77 6.21 -4.58
C LEU A 11 11.34 5.28 -5.72
N LEU A 12 10.04 5.21 -6.02
CA LEU A 12 9.47 4.43 -7.12
C LEU A 12 10.00 4.87 -8.48
N GLN A 13 10.11 6.18 -8.73
CA GLN A 13 10.65 6.71 -9.98
C GLN A 13 12.09 6.27 -10.24
N ARG A 14 12.88 6.06 -9.18
CA ARG A 14 14.27 5.60 -9.28
C ARG A 14 14.39 4.12 -9.63
N ARG A 15 13.32 3.32 -9.51
CA ARG A 15 13.36 1.86 -9.67
C ARG A 15 13.36 1.35 -11.13
N ASN A 16 13.64 2.20 -12.11
CA ASN A 16 13.67 1.86 -13.56
C ASN A 16 12.47 1.00 -14.02
N LEU A 17 11.28 1.34 -13.54
CA LEU A 17 10.04 0.64 -13.87
C LEU A 17 9.50 1.08 -15.23
N SER A 18 8.73 0.19 -15.88
CA SER A 18 7.99 0.59 -17.07
C SER A 18 7.00 1.72 -16.76
N VAL A 19 6.73 2.59 -17.74
CA VAL A 19 5.78 3.70 -17.60
C VAL A 19 4.40 3.22 -17.18
N ASN A 20 3.94 2.08 -17.72
CA ASN A 20 2.65 1.49 -17.37
C ASN A 20 2.62 1.01 -15.91
N THR A 21 3.68 0.34 -15.45
CA THR A 21 3.79 -0.10 -14.06
C THR A 21 3.79 1.09 -13.10
N TYR A 22 4.51 2.16 -13.44
CA TYR A 22 4.52 3.38 -12.63
C TYR A 22 3.13 4.02 -12.55
N LYS A 23 2.43 4.16 -13.68
CA LYS A 23 1.06 4.70 -13.72
C LYS A 23 0.09 3.90 -12.83
N ILE A 24 0.14 2.57 -12.91
CA ILE A 24 -0.71 1.70 -12.08
C ILE A 24 -0.41 1.94 -10.59
N ARG A 25 0.87 1.93 -10.21
CA ARG A 25 1.28 2.14 -8.80
C ARG A 25 0.92 3.53 -8.28
N SER A 26 1.10 4.58 -9.09
CA SER A 26 0.73 5.94 -8.71
C SER A 26 -0.77 6.08 -8.49
N ASN A 27 -1.62 5.48 -9.35
CA ASN A 27 -3.07 5.44 -9.14
C ASN A 27 -3.43 4.73 -7.83
N GLN A 28 -2.77 3.61 -7.53
CA GLN A 28 -2.98 2.89 -6.27
C GLN A 28 -2.56 3.74 -5.06
N LEU A 29 -1.44 4.46 -5.13
CA LEU A 29 -1.00 5.38 -4.08
C LEU A 29 -1.94 6.56 -3.90
N ALA A 30 -2.53 7.08 -4.98
CA ALA A 30 -3.56 8.11 -4.89
C ALA A 30 -4.79 7.62 -4.09
N THR A 31 -5.25 6.39 -4.32
CA THR A 31 -6.34 5.80 -3.52
C THR A 31 -5.94 5.59 -2.05
N VAL A 32 -4.70 5.20 -1.78
CA VAL A 32 -4.19 5.09 -0.40
C VAL A 32 -4.16 6.46 0.27
N ARG A 33 -3.72 7.50 -0.44
CA ARG A 33 -3.66 8.89 0.04
C ARG A 33 -5.07 9.40 0.38
N GLU A 34 -6.06 9.12 -0.47
CA GLU A 34 -7.46 9.49 -0.23
C GLU A 34 -8.04 8.83 1.03
N LYS A 35 -7.84 7.51 1.22
CA LYS A 35 -8.47 6.78 2.33
C LYS A 35 -7.69 6.81 3.65
N MET A 36 -6.38 7.01 3.61
CA MET A 36 -5.49 6.87 4.78
C MET A 36 -4.47 8.02 4.92
N GLY A 37 -4.51 9.04 4.07
CA GLY A 37 -3.51 10.12 4.04
C GLY A 37 -3.37 10.89 5.36
N GLU A 38 -4.48 11.07 6.06
CA GLU A 38 -4.60 11.80 7.33
C GLU A 38 -4.03 11.01 8.52
N ILE A 39 -3.91 9.69 8.44
CA ILE A 39 -3.38 8.86 9.53
C ILE A 39 -1.87 9.09 9.65
N ILE A 40 -1.34 9.19 10.87
CA ILE A 40 0.11 9.26 11.09
C ILE A 40 0.73 7.92 10.65
N LEU A 41 1.84 7.94 9.91
CA LEU A 41 2.46 6.73 9.35
C LEU A 41 2.74 5.66 10.42
N ALA A 42 3.27 6.08 11.57
CA ALA A 42 3.58 5.20 12.70
C ALA A 42 2.34 4.66 13.43
N GLU A 43 1.18 5.29 13.27
CA GLU A 43 -0.10 4.85 13.87
C GLU A 43 -0.90 3.92 12.96
N VAL A 44 -0.39 3.63 11.75
CA VAL A 44 -1.07 2.69 10.85
C VAL A 44 -0.97 1.27 11.40
N THR A 45 -2.11 0.75 11.86
CA THR A 45 -2.23 -0.61 12.37
C THR A 45 -2.65 -1.59 11.29
N THR A 46 -2.45 -2.89 11.53
CA THR A 46 -2.98 -3.98 10.70
C THR A 46 -4.50 -3.87 10.50
N ARG A 47 -5.25 -3.36 11.48
CA ARG A 47 -6.71 -3.16 11.37
C ARG A 47 -7.05 -2.12 10.30
N HIS A 48 -6.29 -1.03 10.21
CA HIS A 48 -6.49 -0.02 9.16
C HIS A 48 -6.28 -0.63 7.77
N ILE A 49 -5.22 -1.42 7.59
CA ILE A 49 -4.93 -2.10 6.33
C ILE A 49 -6.02 -3.12 5.99
N ALA A 50 -6.46 -3.93 6.95
CA ALA A 50 -7.52 -4.92 6.74
C ALA A 50 -8.82 -4.24 6.27
N LYS A 51 -9.27 -3.19 6.97
CA LYS A 51 -10.47 -2.43 6.61
C LYS A 51 -10.35 -1.78 5.22
N PHE A 52 -9.17 -1.29 4.88
CA PHE A 52 -8.90 -0.73 3.55
C PHE A 52 -9.08 -1.80 2.45
N LEU A 53 -8.43 -2.96 2.61
CA LEU A 53 -8.50 -4.05 1.63
C LEU A 53 -9.88 -4.69 1.53
N GLU A 54 -10.62 -4.72 2.65
CA GLU A 54 -11.97 -5.27 2.72
C GLU A 54 -12.91 -4.65 1.68
N SER A 55 -12.75 -3.37 1.35
CA SER A 55 -13.58 -2.70 0.32
C SER A 55 -13.52 -3.36 -1.06
N TRP A 56 -12.39 -3.97 -1.44
CA TRP A 56 -12.30 -4.72 -2.70
C TRP A 56 -12.67 -6.19 -2.53
N ILE A 57 -12.41 -6.77 -1.35
CA ILE A 57 -12.72 -8.17 -1.08
C ILE A 57 -14.24 -8.39 -1.07
N THR A 58 -15.01 -7.48 -0.46
CA THR A 58 -16.48 -7.57 -0.42
C THR A 58 -17.12 -7.40 -1.79
N GLU A 59 -16.46 -6.67 -2.69
CA GLU A 59 -16.87 -6.51 -4.10
C GLU A 59 -16.39 -7.67 -5.00
N GLY A 60 -15.75 -8.71 -4.44
CA GLY A 60 -15.19 -9.84 -5.20
C GLY A 60 -13.93 -9.49 -6.01
N LYS A 61 -13.37 -8.30 -5.85
CA LYS A 61 -12.19 -7.79 -6.58
C LYS A 61 -10.89 -8.23 -5.91
N ASN A 62 -10.74 -9.53 -5.67
CA ASN A 62 -9.60 -10.11 -4.93
C ASN A 62 -8.24 -9.81 -5.58
N THR A 63 -8.16 -9.77 -6.92
CA THR A 63 -6.94 -9.37 -7.65
C THR A 63 -6.53 -7.94 -7.33
N MET A 64 -7.50 -7.01 -7.25
CA MET A 64 -7.23 -5.62 -6.90
C MET A 64 -6.79 -5.50 -5.44
N ALA A 65 -7.46 -6.20 -4.52
CA ALA A 65 -7.02 -6.28 -3.12
C ALA A 65 -5.56 -6.78 -3.04
N GLY A 66 -5.21 -7.81 -3.82
CA GLY A 66 -3.85 -8.35 -3.93
C GLY A 66 -2.83 -7.30 -4.36
N ALA A 67 -3.15 -6.57 -5.43
CA ALA A 67 -2.30 -5.52 -5.95
C ALA A 67 -2.12 -4.37 -4.95
N MET A 68 -3.19 -3.94 -4.27
CA MET A 68 -3.14 -2.91 -3.24
C MET A 68 -2.28 -3.33 -2.05
N ARG A 69 -2.44 -4.56 -1.55
CA ARG A 69 -1.61 -5.10 -0.47
C ARG A 69 -0.14 -5.16 -0.85
N SER A 70 0.17 -5.52 -2.10
CA SER A 70 1.54 -5.55 -2.61
C SER A 70 2.18 -4.16 -2.57
N VAL A 71 1.48 -3.12 -3.05
CA VAL A 71 1.97 -1.73 -3.01
C VAL A 71 2.15 -1.23 -1.59
N LEU A 72 1.18 -1.48 -0.71
CA LEU A 72 1.27 -1.10 0.70
C LEU A 72 2.45 -1.78 1.38
N SER A 73 2.65 -3.09 1.15
CA SER A 73 3.75 -3.84 1.75
C SER A 73 5.11 -3.28 1.35
N ASP A 74 5.28 -2.93 0.07
CA ASP A 74 6.49 -2.30 -0.47
C ASP A 74 6.73 -0.90 0.11
N MET A 75 5.68 -0.06 0.15
CA MET A 75 5.73 1.29 0.72
C MET A 75 6.12 1.29 2.21
N PHE A 76 5.55 0.37 2.99
CA PHE A 76 5.88 0.23 4.41
C PHE A 76 7.25 -0.40 4.66
N ARG A 77 7.74 -1.25 3.74
CA ARG A 77 9.11 -1.76 3.80
C ARG A 77 10.12 -0.64 3.64
N GLU A 78 9.92 0.25 2.67
CA GLU A 78 10.79 1.43 2.50
C GLU A 78 10.72 2.37 3.73
N ALA A 79 9.57 2.46 4.40
CA ALA A 79 9.44 3.25 5.62
C ALA A 79 10.31 2.70 6.76
N ILE A 80 10.45 1.37 6.83
CA ILE A 80 11.35 0.71 7.79
C ILE A 80 12.81 1.00 7.43
N VAL A 81 13.17 0.93 6.15
CA VAL A 81 14.53 1.21 5.68
C VAL A 81 14.96 2.65 6.02
N GLU A 82 14.06 3.62 5.85
CA GLU A 82 14.32 5.02 6.25
C GLU A 82 14.12 5.28 7.77
N GLY A 83 13.75 4.27 8.56
CA GLY A 83 13.67 4.36 10.03
C GLY A 83 12.41 5.05 10.57
N HIS A 84 11.37 5.27 9.76
CA HIS A 84 10.12 5.90 10.22
C HIS A 84 9.27 4.97 11.09
N ILE A 85 9.35 3.66 10.86
CA ILE A 85 8.63 2.62 11.60
C ILE A 85 9.51 1.38 11.76
N VAL A 86 9.13 0.47 12.65
CA VAL A 86 9.92 -0.74 12.98
C VAL A 86 9.30 -2.04 12.47
N LYS A 87 8.02 -2.03 12.10
CA LYS A 87 7.28 -3.23 11.68
C LYS A 87 6.32 -2.91 10.55
N ASN A 88 6.22 -3.82 9.58
CA ASN A 88 5.29 -3.66 8.47
C ASN A 88 3.87 -4.08 8.90
N PRO A 89 2.90 -3.15 8.98
CA PRO A 89 1.54 -3.47 9.44
C PRO A 89 0.77 -4.37 8.45
N VAL A 90 1.26 -4.50 7.21
CA VAL A 90 0.63 -5.26 6.13
C VAL A 90 0.88 -6.76 6.26
N GLU A 91 1.97 -7.20 6.89
CA GLU A 91 2.40 -8.61 6.94
C GLU A 91 1.34 -9.54 7.53
N ALA A 92 0.66 -9.09 8.60
CA ALA A 92 -0.38 -9.86 9.28
C ALA A 92 -1.72 -9.90 8.51
N THR A 93 -1.88 -9.12 7.44
CA THR A 93 -3.11 -9.15 6.62
C THR A 93 -3.10 -10.33 5.66
N ARG A 94 -4.27 -10.96 5.49
CA ARG A 94 -4.50 -12.03 4.51
C ARG A 94 -5.55 -11.59 3.52
N ILE A 95 -5.36 -11.97 2.25
CA ILE A 95 -6.36 -11.81 1.20
C ILE A 95 -6.87 -13.22 0.89
N PRO A 96 -8.18 -13.41 0.69
CA PRO A 96 -8.72 -14.70 0.26
C PRO A 96 -7.99 -15.20 -0.98
N GLU A 97 -7.59 -16.47 -0.99
CA GLU A 97 -6.93 -17.05 -2.16
C GLU A 97 -7.87 -16.95 -3.37
N ILE A 98 -7.34 -16.41 -4.47
CA ILE A 98 -8.03 -16.47 -5.75
C ILE A 98 -7.94 -17.92 -6.20
N LYS A 99 -9.03 -18.68 -6.08
CA LYS A 99 -9.15 -19.95 -6.79
C LYS A 99 -9.18 -19.63 -8.28
N VAL A 100 -8.07 -19.90 -8.95
CA VAL A 100 -7.94 -19.91 -10.41
C VAL A 100 -8.44 -21.24 -10.95
#